data_AF-A0A8S3FFJ2-F1
#
_entry.id   AF-A0A8S3FFJ2-F1
#
_cell.length_a   1.000
_cell.length_b   1.000
_cell.length_c   1.000
_cell.angle_alpha   90.00
_cell.angle_beta   90.00
_cell.angle_gamma   90.00
#
_symmetry.space_group_name_H-M   'P 1'
#
loop_
_entity.id
_entity.type
_entity.pdbx_description
1 polymer ?
#
loop_
_entity_poly.entity_id
_entity_poly.type
_entity_poly.pdbx_seq_one_letter_code
_entity_poly.pdbx_strand_id
1 'polypeptide(L)'
;MDKKSSEKELLDNDDESKSFIKQIYSVIRENWLAFLFALIISLITIIAVPIVYSIETKVSTNNGSNLAWNVTGITIFNTTLLASLLPPESQNLSLGLISAIGFDDNSNLYIVDKTYHRVYRLNKDYNVLKFIGSANGLAGSDLNSLNSPHDIYIASPNKIYIADTNNSRIVCWDPSIGNLSLVYGSTNSPTNPLNSPMSVTMDSNSIMYVADYGN
;
A
#
# COMPACT_ATOMS: atom_id res chain seq x y z
N MET A 1 -12.15 90.96 29.23
CA MET A 1 -12.44 89.65 28.59
C MET A 1 -12.08 88.58 29.60
N ASP A 2 -13.05 87.75 29.94
CA ASP A 2 -13.23 87.07 31.23
C ASP A 2 -12.31 85.87 31.46
N LYS A 3 -11.33 86.01 32.36
CA LYS A 3 -10.50 84.90 32.86
C LYS A 3 -11.32 83.84 33.62
N LYS A 4 -12.47 84.21 34.17
CA LYS A 4 -13.42 83.30 34.83
C LYS A 4 -14.19 82.41 33.84
N SER A 5 -14.35 82.82 32.59
CA SER A 5 -15.05 82.02 31.57
C SER A 5 -14.19 80.85 31.11
N SER A 6 -12.88 81.08 30.91
CA SER A 6 -11.94 80.04 30.47
C SER A 6 -11.65 78.99 31.55
N GLU A 7 -11.61 79.35 32.84
CA GLU A 7 -11.41 78.37 33.92
C GLU A 7 -12.63 77.45 34.12
N LYS A 8 -13.85 77.98 33.92
CA LYS A 8 -15.08 77.19 34.03
C LYS A 8 -15.22 76.18 32.89
N GLU A 9 -14.83 76.58 31.68
CA GLU A 9 -14.83 75.72 30.48
C GLU A 9 -13.76 74.61 30.55
N LEU A 10 -12.64 74.84 31.23
CA LEU A 10 -11.62 73.82 31.52
C LEU A 10 -12.09 72.80 32.57
N LEU A 11 -12.83 73.25 33.60
CA LEU A 11 -13.40 72.38 34.64
C LEU A 11 -14.56 71.51 34.10
N ASP A 12 -15.45 72.08 33.27
CA ASP A 12 -16.55 71.33 32.65
C ASP A 12 -16.02 70.24 31.69
N ASN A 13 -14.94 70.50 30.94
CA ASN A 13 -14.29 69.49 30.10
C ASN A 13 -13.69 68.31 30.89
N ASP A 14 -13.18 68.55 32.10
CA ASP A 14 -12.64 67.50 32.97
C ASP A 14 -13.76 66.64 33.57
N ASP A 15 -14.89 67.25 33.95
CA ASP A 15 -16.06 66.53 34.46
C ASP A 15 -16.79 65.73 33.36
N GLU A 16 -16.88 66.26 32.14
CA GLU A 16 -17.38 65.51 30.98
C GLU A 16 -16.47 64.33 30.62
N SER A 17 -15.15 64.53 30.63
CA SER A 17 -14.16 63.47 30.41
C SER A 17 -14.26 62.34 31.44
N LYS A 18 -14.37 62.70 32.74
CA LYS A 18 -14.58 61.71 33.82
C LYS A 18 -15.91 60.99 33.69
N SER A 19 -16.97 61.68 33.30
CA SER A 19 -18.29 61.08 33.06
C SER A 19 -18.24 60.08 31.91
N PHE A 20 -17.58 60.42 30.81
CA PHE A 20 -17.39 59.56 29.65
C PHE A 20 -16.56 58.31 30.00
N ILE A 21 -15.45 58.48 30.72
CA ILE A 21 -14.62 57.36 31.20
C ILE A 21 -15.45 56.43 32.10
N LYS A 22 -16.28 56.98 33.00
CA LYS A 22 -17.14 56.19 33.89
C LYS A 22 -18.20 55.39 33.12
N GLN A 23 -18.76 55.96 32.04
CA GLN A 23 -19.67 55.25 31.14
C GLN A 23 -18.98 54.11 30.39
N ILE A 24 -17.75 54.32 29.90
CA ILE A 24 -16.95 53.25 29.29
C ILE A 24 -16.71 52.12 30.30
N TYR A 25 -16.30 52.45 31.52
CA TYR A 25 -16.10 51.44 32.57
C TYR A 25 -17.38 50.68 32.92
N SER A 26 -18.55 51.34 32.97
CA SER A 26 -19.81 50.64 33.24
C SER A 26 -20.18 49.69 32.11
N VAL A 27 -20.00 50.11 30.86
CA VAL A 27 -20.29 49.27 29.67
C VAL A 27 -19.36 48.06 29.62
N ILE A 28 -18.06 48.23 29.90
CA ILE A 28 -17.09 47.13 29.96
C ILE A 28 -17.43 46.20 31.12
N ARG A 29 -17.73 46.73 32.31
CA ARG A 29 -18.05 45.95 33.52
C ARG A 29 -19.37 45.18 33.42
N GLU A 30 -20.32 45.61 32.60
CA GLU A 30 -21.57 44.87 32.38
C GLU A 30 -21.41 43.80 31.31
N ASN A 31 -20.54 44.03 30.31
CA ASN A 31 -20.39 43.12 29.16
C ASN A 31 -19.13 42.24 29.22
N TRP A 32 -18.26 42.37 30.23
CA TRP A 32 -17.00 41.62 30.29
C TRP A 32 -17.20 40.10 30.27
N LEU A 33 -18.29 39.59 30.86
CA LEU A 33 -18.64 38.17 30.78
C LEU A 33 -18.97 37.76 29.34
N ALA A 34 -19.73 38.59 28.60
CA ALA A 34 -20.04 38.31 27.20
C ALA A 34 -18.78 38.35 26.31
N PHE A 35 -17.86 39.28 26.56
CA PHE A 35 -16.55 39.32 25.90
C PHE A 35 -15.71 38.09 26.24
N LEU A 36 -15.70 37.67 27.51
CA LEU A 36 -14.99 36.47 27.96
C LEU A 36 -15.57 35.20 27.32
N PHE A 37 -16.90 35.08 27.24
CA PHE A 37 -17.56 33.96 26.56
C PHE A 37 -17.24 33.93 25.06
N ALA A 38 -17.27 35.08 24.37
CA ALA A 38 -16.92 35.17 22.97
C ALA A 38 -15.44 34.78 22.72
N LEU A 39 -14.54 35.20 23.61
CA LEU A 39 -13.12 34.82 23.58
C LEU A 39 -12.95 33.30 23.79
N ILE A 40 -13.65 32.72 24.78
CA ILE A 40 -13.60 31.28 25.07
C ILE A 40 -14.13 30.47 23.88
N ILE A 41 -15.26 30.86 23.30
CA ILE A 41 -15.81 30.19 22.11
C ILE A 41 -14.82 30.27 20.94
N SER A 42 -14.23 31.44 20.70
CA SER A 42 -13.20 31.60 19.66
C SER A 42 -12.00 30.68 19.90
N LEU A 43 -11.46 30.64 21.12
CA LEU A 43 -10.35 29.75 21.49
C LEU A 43 -10.72 28.27 21.35
N ILE A 44 -11.92 27.88 21.78
CA ILE A 44 -12.43 26.50 21.60
C ILE A 44 -12.52 26.17 20.12
N THR A 45 -13.03 27.06 19.26
CA THR A 45 -13.09 26.79 17.82
C THR A 45 -11.71 26.67 17.18
N ILE A 46 -10.74 27.49 17.59
CA ILE A 46 -9.36 27.44 17.11
C ILE A 46 -8.67 26.12 17.50
N ILE A 47 -9.00 25.56 18.66
CA ILE A 47 -8.43 24.29 19.14
C ILE A 47 -9.21 23.08 18.60
N ALA A 48 -10.55 23.15 18.61
CA ALA A 48 -11.42 22.04 18.23
C ALA A 48 -11.40 21.79 16.72
N VAL A 49 -11.36 22.83 15.88
CA VAL A 49 -11.38 22.66 14.42
C VAL A 49 -10.17 21.84 13.93
N PRO A 50 -8.91 22.14 14.30
CA PRO A 50 -7.76 21.31 13.92
C PRO A 50 -7.80 19.90 14.50
N ILE A 51 -8.32 19.73 15.72
CA ILE A 51 -8.45 18.41 16.36
C ILE A 51 -9.50 17.57 15.62
N VAL A 52 -10.67 18.13 15.33
CA VAL A 52 -11.73 17.46 14.54
C VAL A 52 -11.23 17.14 13.14
N TYR A 53 -10.53 18.06 12.47
CA TYR A 53 -9.89 17.79 11.18
C TYR A 53 -8.84 16.68 11.27
N SER A 54 -8.08 16.61 12.37
CA SER A 54 -7.10 15.55 12.64
C SER A 54 -7.74 14.21 13.02
N ILE A 55 -9.00 14.21 13.46
CA ILE A 55 -9.78 13.01 13.80
C ILE A 55 -10.53 12.50 12.57
N GLU A 56 -11.10 13.37 11.74
CA GLU A 56 -11.74 13.00 10.46
C GLU A 56 -10.69 12.49 9.45
N THR A 57 -9.47 13.02 9.49
CA THR A 57 -8.33 12.45 8.74
C THR A 57 -7.73 11.19 9.40
N LYS A 58 -8.20 10.82 10.59
CA LYS A 58 -7.96 9.51 11.23
C LYS A 58 -9.05 8.49 10.92
N VAL A 59 -9.83 8.67 9.84
CA VAL A 59 -10.40 7.52 9.13
C VAL A 59 -9.26 6.74 8.50
N SER A 60 -8.70 5.81 9.27
CA SER A 60 -7.85 4.69 8.87
C SER A 60 -7.06 4.88 7.57
N THR A 61 -6.16 5.87 7.52
CA THR A 61 -4.89 5.65 6.84
C THR A 61 -4.05 4.80 7.78
N ASN A 62 -4.39 3.51 7.84
CA ASN A 62 -3.41 2.54 8.24
C ASN A 62 -2.26 2.72 7.24
N ASN A 63 -1.18 3.36 7.69
CA ASN A 63 0.11 3.41 7.01
C ASN A 63 0.74 2.01 7.09
N GLY A 64 0.11 1.13 6.35
CA GLY A 64 0.32 -0.29 6.24
C GLY A 64 -0.85 -0.73 5.40
N SER A 65 -0.58 -1.20 4.19
CA SER A 65 -1.48 -1.85 3.25
C SER A 65 -2.22 -3.01 3.92
N ASN A 66 -3.12 -2.70 4.85
CA ASN A 66 -3.96 -3.64 5.54
C ASN A 66 -5.18 -3.88 4.65
N LEU A 67 -4.95 -4.86 3.80
CA LEU A 67 -5.87 -5.58 2.96
C LEU A 67 -6.90 -6.29 3.85
N ALA A 68 -7.83 -5.52 4.39
CA ALA A 68 -9.03 -6.07 4.95
C ALA A 68 -9.97 -6.41 3.79
N TRP A 69 -10.39 -7.67 3.74
CA TRP A 69 -11.54 -8.17 2.99
C TRP A 69 -12.59 -7.08 2.77
N ASN A 70 -12.73 -6.56 1.55
CA ASN A 70 -13.89 -5.75 1.22
C ASN A 70 -15.03 -6.67 0.77
N VAL A 71 -16.26 -6.18 0.94
CA VAL A 71 -17.53 -6.86 0.66
C VAL A 71 -17.74 -7.31 -0.80
N THR A 72 -16.79 -7.06 -1.71
CA THR A 72 -16.86 -7.48 -3.12
C THR A 72 -15.92 -8.63 -3.49
N GLY A 73 -14.99 -9.05 -2.61
CA GLY A 73 -14.19 -10.27 -2.80
C GLY A 73 -13.19 -10.25 -3.97
N ILE A 74 -12.86 -9.09 -4.54
CA ILE A 74 -11.96 -8.96 -5.70
C ILE A 74 -10.81 -8.01 -5.37
N THR A 75 -9.58 -8.50 -5.45
CA THR A 75 -8.35 -7.71 -5.40
C THR A 75 -7.85 -7.50 -6.83
N ILE A 76 -7.74 -6.24 -7.28
CA ILE A 76 -7.17 -5.92 -8.60
C ILE A 76 -5.77 -5.35 -8.40
N PHE A 77 -4.75 -6.07 -8.88
CA PHE A 77 -3.35 -5.66 -8.83
C PHE A 77 -2.97 -5.08 -10.20
N ASN A 78 -2.17 -4.01 -10.22
CA ASN A 78 -1.68 -3.36 -11.45
C ASN A 78 -2.80 -2.86 -12.38
N THR A 79 -3.68 -1.98 -11.89
CA THR A 79 -4.56 -1.21 -12.79
C THR A 79 -3.79 -0.01 -13.32
N THR A 80 -3.53 0.04 -14.62
CA THR A 80 -3.08 1.25 -15.30
C THR A 80 -4.26 2.24 -15.38
N LEU A 81 -4.68 2.80 -14.26
CA LEU A 81 -5.62 3.92 -14.24
C LEU A 81 -5.07 5.00 -13.32
N LEU A 82 -4.43 5.99 -13.95
CA LEU A 82 -3.85 7.20 -13.37
C LEU A 82 -2.78 6.97 -12.29
N ALA A 83 -1.58 6.61 -12.74
CA ALA A 83 -0.33 6.72 -11.98
C ALA A 83 -0.04 8.14 -11.42
N SER A 84 -0.86 9.14 -11.75
CA SER A 84 -0.73 10.53 -11.29
C SER A 84 -1.35 10.82 -9.93
N LEU A 85 -1.99 9.84 -9.27
CA LEU A 85 -2.61 10.01 -7.94
C LEU A 85 -1.90 9.22 -6.83
N LEU A 86 -0.87 8.44 -7.15
CA LEU A 86 -0.09 7.69 -6.15
C LEU A 86 1.21 8.43 -5.83
N PRO A 87 1.65 8.44 -4.55
CA PRO A 87 2.95 9.01 -4.17
C PRO A 87 4.09 8.30 -4.92
N PRO A 88 5.15 9.03 -5.31
CA PRO A 88 6.20 8.56 -6.24
C PRO A 88 7.10 7.43 -5.72
N GLU A 89 6.78 6.82 -4.57
CA GLU A 89 7.65 5.86 -3.89
C GLU A 89 7.14 4.40 -3.87
N SER A 90 5.98 4.11 -4.49
CA SER A 90 5.63 2.71 -4.77
C SER A 90 6.47 2.21 -5.93
N GLN A 91 7.46 1.35 -5.66
CA GLN A 91 8.12 0.58 -6.72
C GLN A 91 7.05 -0.21 -7.47
N ASN A 92 6.61 0.32 -8.62
CA ASN A 92 5.62 -0.33 -9.45
C ASN A 92 6.27 -1.59 -10.02
N LEU A 93 5.89 -2.74 -9.46
CA LEU A 93 6.28 -4.04 -10.01
C LEU A 93 5.69 -4.14 -11.42
N SER A 94 6.53 -3.99 -12.43
CA SER A 94 6.14 -4.14 -13.83
C SER A 94 5.95 -5.62 -14.15
N LEU A 95 4.70 -6.06 -14.10
CA LEU A 95 4.29 -7.43 -14.42
C LEU A 95 3.93 -7.55 -15.90
N GLY A 96 4.31 -8.66 -16.52
CA GLY A 96 3.85 -9.06 -17.83
C GLY A 96 2.53 -9.83 -17.77
N LEU A 97 2.36 -10.81 -18.67
CA LEU A 97 1.23 -11.73 -18.56
C LEU A 97 1.46 -12.67 -17.38
N ILE A 98 0.53 -12.63 -16.43
CA ILE A 98 0.51 -13.56 -15.31
C ILE A 98 -0.20 -14.84 -15.72
N SER A 99 0.41 -15.99 -15.43
CA SER A 99 -0.13 -17.31 -15.75
C SER A 99 -0.71 -18.02 -14.52
N ALA A 100 -0.15 -17.78 -13.33
CA ALA A 100 -0.62 -18.35 -12.08
C ALA A 100 -0.27 -17.48 -10.88
N ILE A 101 -1.02 -17.69 -9.79
CA ILE A 101 -0.75 -17.13 -8.46
C ILE A 101 -0.95 -18.21 -7.40
N GLY A 102 -0.32 -18.05 -6.24
CA GLY A 102 -0.52 -18.93 -5.10
C GLY A 102 -0.13 -18.28 -3.79
N PHE A 103 -0.57 -18.83 -2.66
CA PHE A 103 -0.20 -18.35 -1.34
C PHE A 103 0.45 -19.48 -0.53
N ASP A 104 1.46 -19.13 0.28
CA ASP A 104 1.96 -20.03 1.33
C ASP A 104 1.23 -19.80 2.66
N ASP A 105 1.45 -20.69 3.63
CA ASP A 105 0.84 -20.62 4.97
C ASP A 105 1.19 -19.34 5.74
N ASN A 106 2.24 -18.63 5.32
CA ASN A 106 2.65 -17.34 5.90
C ASN A 106 2.02 -16.14 5.17
N SER A 107 1.03 -16.38 4.31
CA SER A 107 0.37 -15.37 3.48
C SER A 107 1.32 -14.62 2.53
N ASN A 108 2.43 -15.25 2.12
CA ASN A 108 3.23 -14.70 1.02
C ASN A 108 2.56 -15.05 -0.31
N LEU A 109 2.46 -14.06 -1.18
CA LEU A 109 1.91 -14.21 -2.53
C LEU A 109 3.03 -14.62 -3.50
N TYR A 110 2.78 -15.65 -4.28
CA TYR A 110 3.62 -16.04 -5.40
C TYR A 110 2.93 -15.68 -6.71
N ILE A 111 3.69 -15.12 -7.65
CA ILE A 111 3.17 -14.67 -8.95
C ILE A 111 4.05 -15.26 -10.04
N VAL A 112 3.43 -15.96 -10.99
CA VAL A 112 4.11 -16.49 -12.17
C VAL A 112 3.93 -15.50 -13.31
N ASP A 113 5.02 -14.84 -13.69
CA ASP A 113 5.08 -13.92 -14.82
C ASP A 113 5.67 -14.67 -16.02
N LYS A 114 4.81 -15.15 -16.91
CA LYS A 114 5.25 -15.95 -18.05
C LYS A 114 5.97 -15.12 -19.11
N THR A 115 5.60 -13.84 -19.25
CA THR A 115 6.18 -12.93 -20.25
C THR A 115 7.63 -12.64 -19.92
N TYR A 116 7.93 -12.42 -18.65
CA TYR A 116 9.29 -12.14 -18.21
C TYR A 116 10.00 -13.34 -17.60
N HIS A 117 9.43 -14.53 -17.72
CA HIS A 117 10.05 -15.80 -17.33
C HIS A 117 10.52 -15.82 -15.87
N ARG A 118 9.65 -15.36 -14.97
CA ARG A 118 9.95 -15.20 -13.55
C ARG A 118 8.84 -15.74 -12.66
N VAL A 119 9.23 -16.15 -11.47
CA VAL A 119 8.29 -16.36 -10.36
C VAL A 119 8.70 -15.43 -9.23
N TYR A 120 7.77 -14.59 -8.78
CA TYR A 120 7.95 -13.70 -7.64
C TYR A 120 7.42 -14.34 -6.36
N ARG A 121 8.00 -13.96 -5.22
CA ARG A 121 7.47 -14.13 -3.88
C ARG A 121 7.36 -12.76 -3.22
N LEU A 122 6.16 -12.38 -2.81
CA LEU A 122 5.83 -11.12 -2.16
C LEU A 122 5.37 -11.39 -0.73
N ASN A 123 5.62 -10.48 0.20
CA ASN A 123 5.05 -10.57 1.53
C ASN A 123 3.55 -10.17 1.54
N LYS A 124 2.90 -10.30 2.71
CA LYS A 124 1.50 -9.91 2.92
C LYS A 124 1.20 -8.43 2.63
N ASP A 125 2.23 -7.59 2.68
CA ASP A 125 2.15 -6.15 2.38
C ASP A 125 2.48 -5.87 0.90
N TYR A 126 2.65 -6.93 0.10
CA TYR A 126 2.98 -6.96 -1.33
C TYR A 126 4.34 -6.42 -1.74
N ASN A 127 5.28 -6.35 -0.81
CA ASN A 127 6.67 -6.07 -1.14
C ASN A 127 7.33 -7.33 -1.71
N VAL A 128 8.08 -7.17 -2.80
CA VAL A 128 8.86 -8.27 -3.38
C VAL A 128 9.93 -8.72 -2.38
N LEU A 129 9.84 -9.97 -1.93
CA LEU A 129 10.85 -10.60 -1.08
C LEU A 129 11.96 -11.21 -1.93
N LYS A 130 11.58 -11.93 -2.99
CA LYS A 130 12.50 -12.64 -3.87
C LYS A 130 11.84 -12.92 -5.21
N PHE A 131 12.66 -13.21 -6.21
CA PHE A 131 12.21 -13.84 -7.44
C PHE A 131 13.22 -14.88 -7.91
N ILE A 132 12.77 -15.74 -8.82
CA ILE A 132 13.62 -16.68 -9.56
C ILE A 132 13.33 -16.55 -11.06
N GLY A 133 14.29 -16.96 -11.89
CA GLY A 133 14.31 -16.70 -13.33
C GLY A 133 15.23 -15.54 -13.69
N SER A 134 15.08 -14.98 -14.89
CA SER A 134 16.05 -13.99 -15.38
C SER A 134 15.77 -12.57 -14.92
N ALA A 135 16.79 -11.90 -14.38
CA ALA A 135 16.70 -10.49 -13.96
C ALA A 135 16.39 -9.53 -15.13
N ASN A 136 16.87 -9.85 -16.33
CA ASN A 136 16.59 -9.05 -17.54
C ASN A 136 15.28 -9.43 -18.24
N GLY A 137 14.52 -10.39 -17.68
CA GLY A 137 13.25 -10.86 -18.23
C GLY A 137 13.37 -11.68 -19.51
N LEU A 138 14.57 -12.15 -19.87
CA LEU A 138 14.78 -13.04 -21.02
C LEU A 138 14.65 -14.51 -20.64
N ALA A 139 14.16 -15.30 -21.59
CA ALA A 139 14.06 -16.76 -21.43
C ALA A 139 15.46 -17.37 -21.32
N GLY A 140 15.55 -18.45 -20.56
CA GLY A 140 16.73 -19.30 -20.52
C GLY A 140 16.37 -20.75 -20.28
N SER A 141 17.33 -21.63 -20.58
CA SER A 141 17.13 -23.07 -20.61
C SER A 141 18.06 -23.82 -19.65
N ASP A 142 19.02 -23.10 -19.06
CA ASP A 142 19.88 -23.61 -17.99
C ASP A 142 19.09 -23.82 -16.69
N LEU A 143 19.74 -24.40 -15.67
CA LEU A 143 19.05 -24.70 -14.42
C LEU A 143 18.73 -23.44 -13.61
N ASN A 144 19.33 -22.28 -13.88
CA ASN A 144 19.12 -21.05 -13.10
C ASN A 144 18.13 -20.08 -13.75
N SER A 145 17.58 -20.44 -14.91
CA SER A 145 16.66 -19.64 -15.70
C SER A 145 15.36 -20.41 -15.95
N LEU A 146 14.32 -19.67 -16.32
CA LEU A 146 13.02 -20.21 -16.70
C LEU A 146 12.69 -19.80 -18.13
N ASN A 147 11.75 -20.50 -18.73
CA ASN A 147 11.22 -20.20 -20.05
C ASN A 147 9.70 -20.40 -20.05
N SER A 148 9.00 -19.26 -19.98
CA SER A 148 7.54 -19.16 -19.96
C SER A 148 6.89 -20.12 -18.95
N PRO A 149 7.15 -19.98 -17.64
CA PRO A 149 6.51 -20.81 -16.64
C PRO A 149 5.00 -20.59 -16.61
N HIS A 150 4.22 -21.66 -16.50
CA HIS A 150 2.75 -21.56 -16.51
C HIS A 150 2.10 -21.69 -15.14
N ASP A 151 2.68 -22.49 -14.25
CA ASP A 151 2.03 -22.81 -12.98
C ASP A 151 3.04 -23.09 -11.88
N ILE A 152 2.56 -22.99 -10.64
CA ILE A 152 3.31 -23.30 -9.44
C ILE A 152 2.49 -24.14 -8.45
N TYR A 153 3.17 -25.04 -7.76
CA TYR A 153 2.65 -25.70 -6.56
C TYR A 153 3.55 -25.40 -5.36
N ILE A 154 2.97 -24.78 -4.34
CA ILE A 154 3.67 -24.39 -3.11
C ILE A 154 3.52 -25.55 -2.13
N ALA A 155 4.53 -26.42 -2.05
CA ALA A 155 4.53 -27.54 -1.11
C ALA A 155 4.91 -27.09 0.31
N SER A 156 5.80 -26.10 0.41
CA SER A 156 6.17 -25.41 1.64
C SER A 156 6.86 -24.08 1.31
N PRO A 157 7.12 -23.19 2.29
CA PRO A 157 7.80 -21.91 2.05
C PRO A 157 9.18 -22.01 1.38
N ASN A 158 9.81 -23.19 1.42
CA ASN A 158 11.13 -23.48 0.86
C ASN A 158 11.07 -24.49 -0.30
N LYS A 159 9.87 -24.88 -0.75
CA LYS A 159 9.71 -25.89 -1.79
C LYS A 159 8.54 -25.53 -2.71
N ILE A 160 8.86 -24.83 -3.79
CA ILE A 160 7.89 -24.40 -4.80
C ILE A 160 8.22 -25.12 -6.10
N TYR A 161 7.29 -25.95 -6.55
CA TYR A 161 7.41 -26.62 -7.84
C TYR A 161 6.88 -25.71 -8.93
N ILE A 162 7.58 -25.64 -10.05
CA ILE A 162 7.28 -24.75 -11.17
C ILE A 162 7.16 -25.61 -12.44
N ALA A 163 6.06 -25.44 -13.16
CA ALA A 163 5.91 -25.94 -14.52
C ALA A 163 6.64 -24.99 -15.47
N ASP A 164 7.88 -25.33 -15.84
CA ASP A 164 8.75 -24.54 -16.72
C ASP A 164 8.50 -24.94 -18.18
N THR A 165 7.35 -24.47 -18.70
CA THR A 165 6.64 -25.05 -19.83
C THR A 165 7.45 -25.15 -21.11
N ASN A 166 8.10 -24.07 -21.55
CA ASN A 166 8.86 -24.10 -22.81
C ASN A 166 10.21 -24.80 -22.68
N ASN A 167 10.64 -25.10 -21.45
CA ASN A 167 11.78 -25.99 -21.21
C ASN A 167 11.32 -27.44 -20.97
N SER A 168 10.02 -27.71 -21.08
CA SER A 168 9.44 -29.05 -21.00
C SER A 168 9.89 -29.81 -19.74
N ARG A 169 9.87 -29.14 -18.59
CA ARG A 169 10.38 -29.69 -17.33
C ARG A 169 9.60 -29.17 -16.12
N ILE A 170 9.72 -29.92 -15.02
CA ILE A 170 9.34 -29.45 -13.68
C ILE A 170 10.63 -29.15 -12.91
N VAL A 171 10.70 -27.95 -12.34
CA VAL A 171 11.79 -27.54 -11.45
C VAL A 171 11.26 -27.21 -10.06
N CYS A 172 12.10 -27.33 -9.05
CA CYS A 172 11.80 -26.93 -7.68
C CYS A 172 12.66 -25.72 -7.31
N TRP A 173 12.01 -24.64 -6.91
CA TRP A 173 12.61 -23.45 -6.32
C TRP A 173 12.62 -23.56 -4.80
N ASP A 174 13.79 -23.33 -4.21
CA ASP A 174 13.94 -23.06 -2.78
C ASP A 174 14.25 -21.57 -2.58
N PRO A 175 13.28 -20.75 -2.15
CA PRO A 175 13.48 -19.33 -1.86
C PRO A 175 14.52 -19.05 -0.77
N SER A 176 14.82 -19.99 0.14
CA SER A 176 15.78 -19.76 1.22
C SER A 176 17.22 -19.67 0.70
N ILE A 177 17.59 -20.57 -0.22
CA ILE A 177 18.92 -20.62 -0.84
C ILE A 177 18.96 -19.96 -2.24
N GLY A 178 17.81 -19.78 -2.89
CA GLY A 178 17.68 -19.04 -4.14
C GLY A 178 18.08 -19.82 -5.40
N ASN A 179 18.01 -21.14 -5.37
CA ASN A 179 18.35 -21.98 -6.51
C ASN A 179 17.13 -22.75 -7.05
N LEU A 180 17.28 -23.25 -8.27
CA LEU A 180 16.39 -24.21 -8.88
C LEU A 180 17.06 -25.58 -8.93
N SER A 181 16.25 -26.62 -8.81
CA SER A 181 16.67 -28.01 -9.00
C SER A 181 15.73 -28.70 -9.96
N LEU A 182 16.27 -29.57 -10.82
CA LEU A 182 15.47 -30.35 -11.75
C LEU A 182 14.71 -31.43 -10.97
N VAL A 183 13.41 -31.51 -11.18
CA VAL A 183 12.55 -32.53 -10.57
C VAL A 183 12.21 -33.61 -11.59
N TYR A 184 11.75 -33.19 -12.78
CA TYR A 184 11.36 -34.11 -13.84
C TYR A 184 11.44 -33.45 -15.23
N GLY A 185 11.59 -34.27 -16.27
CA GLY A 185 11.78 -33.79 -17.65
C GLY A 185 13.23 -33.36 -17.95
N SER A 186 13.45 -32.80 -19.13
CA SER A 186 14.78 -32.39 -19.59
C SER A 186 14.70 -31.31 -20.65
N THR A 187 15.52 -30.28 -20.53
CA THR A 187 15.67 -29.32 -21.62
C THR A 187 16.40 -29.98 -22.80
N ASN A 188 15.81 -29.96 -24.00
CA ASN A 188 16.44 -30.39 -25.27
C ASN A 188 16.74 -31.89 -25.41
N SER A 189 16.05 -32.77 -24.67
CA SER A 189 16.12 -34.20 -24.93
C SER A 189 15.07 -34.62 -25.97
N PRO A 190 15.44 -35.34 -27.05
CA PRO A 190 14.47 -35.89 -28.00
C PRO A 190 13.58 -36.98 -27.39
N THR A 191 13.93 -37.48 -26.21
CA THR A 191 13.14 -38.45 -25.44
C THR A 191 12.55 -37.84 -24.17
N ASN A 192 12.36 -36.51 -24.15
CA ASN A 192 11.82 -35.84 -22.98
C ASN A 192 10.42 -36.38 -22.64
N PRO A 193 10.18 -36.87 -21.42
CA PRO A 193 8.88 -37.41 -21.02
C PRO A 193 7.78 -36.34 -20.93
N LEU A 194 8.12 -35.05 -20.98
CA LEU A 194 7.18 -33.94 -20.99
C LEU A 194 7.28 -33.15 -22.30
N ASN A 195 6.17 -32.63 -22.80
CA ASN A 195 6.16 -31.72 -23.95
C ASN A 195 5.91 -30.25 -23.55
N SER A 196 4.78 -29.95 -22.93
CA SER A 196 4.43 -28.60 -22.46
C SER A 196 3.68 -28.72 -21.13
N PRO A 197 4.39 -28.89 -20.00
CA PRO A 197 3.74 -28.98 -18.70
C PRO A 197 3.06 -27.64 -18.40
N MET A 198 1.73 -27.68 -18.25
CA MET A 198 0.88 -26.50 -18.06
C MET A 198 0.46 -26.30 -16.61
N SER A 199 0.35 -27.39 -15.84
CA SER A 199 -0.02 -27.34 -14.43
C SER A 199 0.67 -28.43 -13.64
N VAL A 200 0.96 -28.14 -12.37
CA VAL A 200 1.58 -29.07 -11.42
C VAL A 200 0.82 -29.03 -10.10
N THR A 201 0.53 -30.19 -9.53
CA THR A 201 -0.08 -30.32 -8.20
C THR A 201 0.45 -31.56 -7.49
N MET A 202 0.18 -31.68 -6.20
CA MET A 202 0.62 -32.80 -5.38
C MET A 202 -0.45 -33.21 -4.39
N ASP A 203 -0.64 -34.52 -4.19
CA ASP A 203 -1.55 -35.04 -3.17
C ASP A 203 -0.90 -35.14 -1.78
N SER A 204 -1.71 -35.50 -0.78
CA SER A 204 -1.26 -35.68 0.61
C SER A 204 -0.20 -36.78 0.81
N ASN A 205 -0.03 -37.69 -0.15
CA ASN A 205 0.99 -38.73 -0.13
C ASN A 205 2.28 -38.29 -0.85
N SER A 206 2.40 -37.00 -1.21
CA SER A 206 3.52 -36.43 -1.98
C SER A 206 3.66 -37.00 -3.39
N ILE A 207 2.57 -37.48 -3.99
CA ILE A 207 2.54 -37.85 -5.41
C ILE A 207 2.27 -36.61 -6.24
N MET A 208 3.15 -36.32 -7.18
CA MET A 208 3.03 -35.19 -8.10
C MET A 208 2.24 -35.57 -9.35
N TYR A 209 1.30 -34.72 -9.72
CA TYR A 209 0.51 -34.82 -10.94
C TYR A 209 0.83 -33.62 -11.83
N VAL A 210 1.08 -33.88 -13.11
CA VAL A 210 1.44 -32.86 -14.10
C VAL A 210 0.44 -32.95 -15.25
N ALA A 211 -0.21 -31.83 -15.56
CA ALA A 211 -1.00 -31.72 -16.78
C ALA A 211 -0.05 -31.30 -17.91
N ASP A 212 0.24 -32.24 -18.82
CA ASP A 212 1.12 -32.04 -19.96
C ASP A 212 0.31 -31.84 -21.24
N TYR A 213 0.65 -30.80 -22.01
CA TYR A 213 -0.01 -30.48 -23.26
C TYR A 213 0.81 -30.95 -24.46
N GLY A 214 0.14 -31.55 -25.44
CA GLY A 214 0.75 -31.95 -26.72
C GLY A 214 1.58 -33.23 -26.69
N ASN A 215 1.45 -34.06 -25.65
CA ASN A 215 2.06 -35.39 -25.58
C ASN A 215 1.27 -36.42 -26.40
#